data_AF-A0AAW6SM59-F1
#
_entry.id   AF-A0AAW6SM59-F1
#
_cell.length_a   1.000
_cell.length_b   1.000
_cell.length_c   1.000
_cell.angle_alpha   90.00
_cell.angle_beta   90.00
_cell.angle_gamma   90.00
#
_symmetry.space_group_name_H-M   'P 1'
#
loop_
_entity.id
_entity.type
_entity.pdbx_description
1 polymer ?
#
loop_
_entity_poly.entity_id
_entity_poly.type
_entity_poly.pdbx_seq_one_letter_code
_entity_poly.pdbx_strand_id
1 'polypeptide(L)'
;MDNYASEALRQKESVLAAGGYAVVPHDIYRVVLPELTAKYDGRTARDCVLLYGYFQAHVNGESGGEAYMWAFPTVDKIVEDTGIKRNRVKPLTDILESEGLLVTRRIPWYGHTKKMFMPLYHRQSTVKGTD
;
A
#
# COMPACT_ATOMS: atom_id res chain seq x y z
N MET A 1 -8.92 13.89 -34.48
CA MET A 1 -7.98 13.07 -33.68
C MET A 1 -8.23 13.39 -32.21
N ASP A 2 -8.34 12.34 -31.40
CA ASP A 2 -9.11 12.29 -30.15
C ASP A 2 -8.73 13.31 -29.08
N ASN A 3 -9.68 14.24 -28.81
CA ASN A 3 -9.65 15.21 -27.71
C ASN A 3 -9.31 14.54 -26.36
N TYR A 4 -9.76 13.29 -26.14
CA TYR A 4 -9.49 12.55 -24.91
C TYR A 4 -8.03 12.14 -24.71
N ALA A 5 -7.31 11.81 -25.78
CA ALA A 5 -5.90 11.41 -25.66
C ALA A 5 -5.03 12.61 -25.28
N SER A 6 -5.28 13.76 -25.91
CA SER A 6 -4.60 15.03 -25.57
C SER A 6 -4.92 15.50 -24.15
N GLU A 7 -6.18 15.38 -23.72
CA GLU A 7 -6.57 15.73 -22.36
C GLU A 7 -5.94 14.79 -21.31
N ALA A 8 -5.90 13.48 -21.57
CA ALA A 8 -5.22 12.53 -20.69
C ALA A 8 -3.72 12.82 -20.57
N LEU A 9 -3.07 13.20 -21.68
CA LEU A 9 -1.67 13.60 -21.67
C LEU A 9 -1.45 14.87 -20.83
N ARG A 10 -2.29 15.89 -21.03
CA ARG A 10 -2.23 17.14 -20.25
C ARG A 10 -2.37 16.89 -18.75
N GLN A 11 -3.32 16.04 -18.34
CA GLN A 11 -3.52 15.69 -16.93
C GLN A 11 -2.32 14.92 -16.36
N LYS A 12 -1.80 13.94 -17.11
CA LYS A 12 -0.61 13.18 -16.71
C LYS A 12 0.59 14.10 -16.49
N GLU A 13 0.87 14.98 -17.44
CA GLU A 13 1.98 15.95 -17.34
C GLU A 13 1.81 16.88 -16.14
N SER A 14 0.58 17.37 -15.90
CA SER A 14 0.27 18.21 -14.75
C SER A 14 0.56 17.51 -13.42
N VAL A 15 0.19 16.23 -13.28
CA VAL A 15 0.43 15.46 -12.05
C VAL A 15 1.92 15.17 -11.85
N LEU A 16 2.64 14.85 -12.92
CA LEU A 16 4.09 14.63 -12.86
C LEU A 16 4.86 15.90 -12.46
N ALA A 17 4.41 17.07 -12.93
CA ALA A 17 5.04 18.35 -12.63
C ALA A 17 4.69 18.89 -11.24
N ALA A 18 3.43 18.77 -10.82
CA ALA A 18 2.96 19.31 -9.54
C ALA A 18 3.20 18.38 -8.34
N GLY A 19 3.55 17.11 -8.59
CA GLY A 19 3.60 16.07 -7.55
C GLY A 19 2.21 15.57 -7.16
N GLY A 20 2.10 14.94 -5.99
CA GLY A 20 0.84 14.36 -5.51
C GLY A 20 0.46 13.02 -6.14
N TYR A 21 1.41 12.36 -6.81
CA TYR A 21 1.28 10.97 -7.24
C TYR A 21 2.13 10.04 -6.38
N ALA A 22 1.69 8.80 -6.26
CA ALA A 22 2.52 7.70 -5.78
C ALA A 22 2.88 6.81 -6.98
N VAL A 23 4.08 6.23 -6.96
CA VAL A 23 4.43 5.20 -7.94
C VAL A 23 3.64 3.94 -7.59
N VAL A 24 2.85 3.44 -8.54
CA VAL A 24 2.10 2.18 -8.39
C VAL A 24 2.71 1.15 -9.34
N PRO A 25 3.36 0.09 -8.83
CA PRO A 25 3.89 -0.97 -9.68
C PRO A 25 2.77 -1.64 -10.47
N HIS A 26 2.90 -1.73 -11.80
CA HIS A 26 1.88 -2.40 -12.63
C HIS A 26 1.60 -3.85 -12.19
N ASP A 27 2.61 -4.52 -11.66
CA ASP A 27 2.54 -5.90 -11.18
C ASP A 27 1.48 -6.08 -10.10
N ILE A 28 1.15 -5.04 -9.30
CA ILE A 28 0.12 -5.14 -8.27
C ILE A 28 -1.24 -5.55 -8.86
N TYR A 29 -1.56 -5.07 -10.07
CA TYR A 29 -2.81 -5.37 -10.76
C TYR A 29 -2.66 -6.49 -11.79
N ARG A 30 -1.51 -6.60 -12.45
CA ARG A 30 -1.30 -7.56 -13.54
C ARG A 30 -0.91 -8.95 -13.07
N VAL A 31 -0.26 -9.06 -11.91
CA VAL A 31 0.28 -10.32 -11.38
C VAL A 31 -0.26 -10.60 -9.99
N VAL A 32 -0.08 -9.67 -9.06
CA VAL A 32 -0.42 -9.88 -7.64
C VAL A 32 -1.92 -10.07 -7.43
N LEU A 33 -2.76 -9.20 -7.99
CA LEU A 33 -4.21 -9.30 -7.83
C LEU A 33 -4.77 -10.66 -8.32
N PRO A 34 -4.41 -11.16 -9.52
CA PRO A 34 -4.76 -12.51 -9.95
C PRO A 34 -4.29 -13.61 -8.98
N GLU A 35 -3.04 -13.57 -8.53
CA GLU A 35 -2.49 -14.57 -7.61
C GLU A 35 -3.21 -14.59 -6.26
N LEU A 36 -3.45 -13.41 -5.67
CA LEU A 36 -4.21 -13.30 -4.43
C LEU A 36 -5.66 -13.78 -4.59
N THR A 37 -6.27 -13.52 -5.75
CA THR A 37 -7.64 -13.97 -6.04
C THR A 37 -7.69 -15.50 -6.09
N ALA A 38 -6.70 -16.13 -6.71
CA ALA A 38 -6.60 -17.59 -6.79
C ALA A 38 -6.28 -18.24 -5.43
N LYS A 39 -5.45 -17.59 -4.60
CA LYS A 39 -5.00 -18.14 -3.31
C LYS A 39 -6.01 -17.94 -2.17
N TYR A 40 -6.77 -16.85 -2.21
CA TYR A 40 -7.72 -16.46 -1.16
C TYR A 40 -9.13 -16.40 -1.74
N ASP A 41 -9.57 -15.19 -2.11
CA ASP A 41 -10.83 -14.91 -2.78
C ASP A 41 -10.77 -13.50 -3.39
N GLY A 42 -11.68 -13.18 -4.32
CA GLY A 42 -11.66 -11.89 -5.02
C GLY A 42 -11.88 -10.67 -4.12
N ARG A 43 -12.65 -10.81 -3.02
CA ARG A 43 -12.89 -9.71 -2.08
C ARG A 43 -11.66 -9.44 -1.24
N THR A 44 -11.01 -10.49 -0.75
CA THR A 44 -9.76 -10.40 0.02
C THR A 44 -8.64 -9.84 -0.84
N ALA A 45 -8.47 -10.33 -2.07
CA ALA A 45 -7.48 -9.83 -3.01
C ALA A 45 -7.67 -8.34 -3.32
N ARG A 46 -8.90 -7.92 -3.64
CA ARG A 46 -9.24 -6.51 -3.89
C ARG A 46 -8.94 -5.64 -2.69
N ASP A 47 -9.37 -6.04 -1.50
CA ASP A 47 -9.18 -5.25 -0.28
C ASP A 47 -7.69 -5.18 0.11
N CYS A 48 -6.88 -6.20 -0.17
CA CYS A 48 -5.42 -6.17 -0.03
C CYS A 48 -4.78 -5.13 -0.97
N VAL A 49 -5.13 -5.15 -2.25
CA VAL A 49 -4.57 -4.20 -3.24
C VAL A 49 -4.99 -2.76 -2.94
N LEU A 50 -6.24 -2.55 -2.51
CA LEU A 50 -6.72 -1.26 -2.03
C LEU A 50 -5.87 -0.76 -0.85
N LEU A 51 -5.65 -1.62 0.15
CA LEU A 51 -4.91 -1.26 1.35
C LEU A 51 -3.42 -1.00 1.05
N TYR A 52 -2.82 -1.77 0.13
CA TYR A 52 -1.47 -1.51 -0.38
C TYR A 52 -1.36 -0.12 -1.02
N GLY A 53 -2.26 0.23 -1.94
CA GLY A 53 -2.27 1.55 -2.58
C GLY A 53 -2.55 2.68 -1.59
N TYR A 54 -3.43 2.44 -0.62
CA TYR A 54 -3.70 3.38 0.46
C TYR A 54 -2.45 3.69 1.29
N PHE A 55 -1.64 2.67 1.63
CA PHE A 55 -0.38 2.91 2.32
C PHE A 55 0.62 3.67 1.45
N GLN A 56 0.72 3.37 0.15
CA GLN A 56 1.59 4.11 -0.77
C GLN A 56 1.24 5.60 -0.81
N ALA A 57 -0.05 5.94 -0.77
CA ALA A 57 -0.51 7.33 -0.74
C ALA A 57 -0.22 8.06 0.59
N HIS A 58 0.05 7.31 1.67
CA HIS A 58 0.22 7.86 3.02
C HIS A 58 1.65 7.72 3.57
N VAL A 59 2.62 7.31 2.74
CA VAL A 59 4.01 7.25 3.18
C VAL A 59 4.53 8.66 3.50
N ASN A 60 5.33 8.79 4.56
CA ASN A 60 5.99 10.04 4.85
C ASN A 60 7.13 10.30 3.84
N GLY A 61 7.03 11.40 3.10
CA GLY A 61 8.02 11.83 2.10
C GLY A 61 9.19 12.65 2.66
N GLU A 62 9.20 12.99 3.95
CA GLU A 62 10.28 13.75 4.58
C GLU A 62 11.54 12.88 4.75
N SER A 63 12.47 13.03 3.81
CA SER A 63 13.76 12.35 3.86
C SER A 63 14.58 12.83 5.05
N GLY A 64 15.09 11.90 5.87
CA GLY A 64 15.99 12.20 7.01
C GLY A 64 15.45 11.77 8.38
N GLY A 65 14.18 11.37 8.47
CA GLY A 65 13.59 10.81 9.69
C GLY A 65 13.44 9.29 9.66
N GLU A 66 13.30 8.65 10.83
CA GLU A 66 13.03 7.20 10.96
C GLU A 66 11.71 6.76 10.30
N ALA A 67 10.80 7.71 10.08
CA ALA A 67 9.50 7.48 9.46
C ALA A 67 9.51 7.63 7.93
N TYR A 68 10.65 7.98 7.32
CA TYR A 68 10.73 8.13 5.86
C TYR A 68 10.28 6.84 5.15
N MET A 69 9.39 6.97 4.17
CA MET A 69 8.75 5.87 3.42
C MET A 69 7.81 4.96 4.23
N TRP A 70 7.54 5.29 5.49
CA TRP A 70 6.53 4.59 6.29
C TRP A 70 5.21 5.35 6.29
N ALA A 71 4.11 4.62 6.10
CA ALA A 71 2.77 5.06 6.43
C ALA A 71 2.44 4.65 7.87
N PHE A 72 1.66 5.47 8.58
CA PHE A 72 1.25 5.16 9.96
C PHE A 72 -0.18 5.62 10.32
N PRO A 73 -1.17 5.41 9.42
CA PRO A 73 -2.57 5.71 9.72
C PRO A 73 -3.07 4.82 10.87
N THR A 74 -4.00 5.34 11.66
CA THR A 74 -4.69 4.53 12.68
C THR A 74 -5.64 3.54 12.01
N VAL A 75 -5.99 2.46 12.71
CA VAL A 75 -7.02 1.51 12.22
C VAL A 75 -8.35 2.24 11.98
N ASP A 76 -8.69 3.19 12.84
CA ASP A 76 -9.91 4.01 12.71
C ASP A 76 -9.91 4.77 11.39
N LYS A 77 -8.79 5.43 11.07
CA LYS A 77 -8.63 6.19 9.84
C LYS A 77 -8.69 5.30 8.60
N ILE A 78 -8.05 4.13 8.65
CA ILE A 78 -8.15 3.13 7.56
C ILE A 78 -9.61 2.72 7.35
N VAL A 79 -10.35 2.41 8.41
CA VAL A 79 -11.75 1.97 8.33
C VAL A 79 -12.63 3.07 7.76
N GLU A 80 -12.47 4.30 8.24
CA GLU A 80 -13.19 5.48 7.78
C GLU A 80 -12.96 5.75 6.29
N ASP A 81 -11.70 5.76 5.86
CA ASP A 81 -11.33 6.18 4.50
C ASP A 81 -11.59 5.09 3.45
N THR A 82 -11.46 3.82 3.83
CA THR A 82 -11.53 2.70 2.88
C THR A 82 -12.85 1.92 2.93
N GLY A 83 -13.65 2.09 3.99
CA GLY A 83 -14.82 1.27 4.25
C GLY A 83 -14.50 -0.20 4.59
N ILE A 84 -13.23 -0.58 4.70
CA ILE A 84 -12.82 -1.92 5.14
C ILE A 84 -13.29 -2.11 6.58
N LYS A 85 -13.95 -3.24 6.86
CA LYS A 85 -14.37 -3.58 8.23
C LYS A 85 -13.14 -3.65 9.15
N ARG A 86 -13.23 -3.05 10.33
CA ARG A 86 -12.17 -3.00 11.35
C ARG A 86 -11.47 -4.34 11.58
N ASN A 87 -12.24 -5.42 11.73
CA ASN A 87 -11.71 -6.77 11.98
C ASN A 87 -10.95 -7.38 10.79
N ARG A 88 -11.02 -6.78 9.60
CA ARG A 88 -10.28 -7.21 8.40
C ARG A 88 -8.95 -6.51 8.22
N VAL A 89 -8.74 -5.32 8.80
CA VAL A 89 -7.51 -4.55 8.59
C VAL A 89 -6.28 -5.37 8.95
N LYS A 90 -6.26 -6.02 10.13
CA LYS A 90 -5.14 -6.87 10.55
C LYS A 90 -4.90 -8.06 9.59
N PRO A 91 -5.90 -8.95 9.32
CA PRO A 91 -5.72 -10.05 8.39
C PRO A 91 -5.21 -9.61 7.00
N LEU A 92 -5.70 -8.49 6.47
CA LEU A 92 -5.24 -7.98 5.18
C LEU A 92 -3.79 -7.49 5.23
N THR A 93 -3.38 -6.82 6.32
CA THR A 93 -1.97 -6.45 6.51
C THR A 93 -1.07 -7.67 6.65
N ASP A 94 -1.53 -8.70 7.38
CA ASP A 94 -0.75 -9.94 7.57
C ASP A 94 -0.56 -10.67 6.23
N ILE A 95 -1.58 -10.69 5.36
CA ILE A 95 -1.47 -11.24 4.00
C ILE A 95 -0.42 -10.45 3.19
N LEU A 96 -0.52 -9.12 3.16
CA LEU A 96 0.44 -8.28 2.43
C LEU A 96 1.88 -8.48 2.92
N GLU A 97 2.09 -8.66 4.23
CA GLU A 97 3.40 -9.01 4.81
C GLU A 97 3.86 -10.40 4.34
N SER A 98 2.99 -11.41 4.41
CA SER A 98 3.33 -12.79 4.00
C SER A 98 3.65 -12.93 2.51
N GLU A 99 3.08 -12.06 1.68
CA GLU A 99 3.29 -11.99 0.23
C GLU A 99 4.48 -11.08 -0.14
N GLY A 100 5.20 -10.57 0.86
CA GLY A 100 6.39 -9.73 0.69
C GLY A 100 6.11 -8.32 0.16
N LEU A 101 4.86 -7.85 0.21
CA LEU A 101 4.42 -6.55 -0.31
C LEU A 101 4.43 -5.45 0.74
N LEU A 102 4.56 -5.81 2.01
CA LEU A 102 4.47 -4.91 3.15
C LEU A 102 5.47 -5.33 4.21
N VAL A 103 6.12 -4.36 4.85
CA VAL A 103 6.82 -4.56 6.12
C VAL A 103 6.05 -3.78 7.18
N THR A 104 5.83 -4.38 8.36
CA THR A 104 5.29 -3.64 9.50
C THR A 104 6.23 -3.60 10.68
N ARG A 105 6.18 -2.48 11.41
CA ARG A 105 6.96 -2.28 12.63
C ARG A 105 6.06 -1.67 13.69
N ARG A 106 6.29 -2.00 14.96
CA ARG A 106 5.75 -1.23 16.09
C ARG A 106 6.84 -0.38 16.68
N ILE A 107 6.57 0.90 16.85
CA ILE A 107 7.49 1.84 17.51
C ILE A 107 6.83 2.40 18.78
N PRO A 108 7.62 2.70 19.83
CA PRO A 108 7.15 3.55 20.92
C PRO A 108 6.71 4.92 20.38
N TRP A 109 5.58 5.43 20.84
CA TRP A 109 5.00 6.69 20.39
C TRP A 109 4.23 7.32 21.54
N TYR A 110 4.84 8.29 22.22
CA TYR A 110 4.26 9.04 23.36
C TYR A 110 3.56 8.14 24.40
N GLY A 111 4.25 7.11 24.89
CA GLY A 111 3.70 6.17 25.90
C GLY A 111 2.78 5.08 25.35
N HIS A 112 2.50 5.09 24.04
CA HIS A 112 1.76 4.05 23.33
C HIS A 112 2.66 3.36 22.30
N THR A 113 2.12 2.33 21.61
CA THR A 113 2.77 1.75 20.44
C THR A 113 2.05 2.19 19.17
N LYS A 114 2.81 2.59 18.16
CA LYS A 114 2.29 2.92 16.83
C LYS A 114 2.71 1.85 15.84
N LYS A 115 1.75 1.30 15.11
CA LYS A 115 2.04 0.39 13.98
C LYS A 115 2.35 1.23 12.75
N MET A 116 3.47 0.93 12.11
CA MET A 116 3.93 1.54 10.86
C MET A 116 3.88 0.49 9.75
N PHE A 117 3.66 0.96 8.52
CA PHE A 117 3.42 0.17 7.33
C PHE A 117 4.32 0.70 6.20
N MET A 118 5.28 -0.10 5.73
CA MET A 118 6.13 0.25 4.61
C MET A 118 5.72 -0.59 3.39
N PRO A 119 4.94 -0.03 2.45
CA PRO A 119 4.59 -0.74 1.22
C PRO A 119 5.83 -0.86 0.33
N LEU A 120 6.07 -2.06 -0.19
CA LEU A 120 7.24 -2.32 -1.03
C LEU A 120 6.89 -2.28 -2.51
N TYR A 121 7.78 -1.74 -3.32
CA TYR A 121 7.62 -1.69 -4.78
C TYR A 121 7.94 -3.01 -5.48
N HIS A 122 8.79 -3.82 -4.83
CA HIS A 122 9.12 -5.18 -5.24
C HIS A 122 8.85 -6.11 -4.06
N ARG A 123 8.34 -7.31 -4.37
CA ARG A 123 8.15 -8.33 -3.34
C ARG A 123 9.49 -8.69 -2.71
N GLN A 124 9.55 -8.70 -1.40
CA GLN A 124 10.67 -9.34 -0.71
C GLN A 124 10.69 -10.83 -1.06
N SER A 125 11.85 -11.32 -1.49
CA SER A 125 12.09 -12.75 -1.61
C SER A 125 11.75 -13.39 -0.27
N THR A 126 10.79 -14.31 -0.24
CA THR A 126 10.54 -15.13 0.94
C THR A 126 11.74 -16.05 1.11
N VAL A 127 12.82 -15.56 1.70
CA VAL A 127 13.83 -16.44 2.28
C VAL A 127 13.12 -17.09 3.46
N LYS A 128 12.62 -18.31 3.24
CA LYS A 128 12.25 -19.18 4.36
C LYS A 128 13.52 -19.34 5.18
N GLY A 129 13.60 -18.66 6.32
CA GLY A 129 14.57 -19.01 7.35
C GLY A 129 14.30 -20.44 7.75
N THR A 130 15.12 -21.36 7.26
CA THR A 130 15.41 -22.60 7.97
C THR A 130 16.38 -22.21 9.07
N ASP A 131 15.84 -21.99 10.27
CA ASP A 131 16.52 -22.22 11.54
C ASP A 131 15.72 -23.29 12.31
#